data_AF-U6LUS9-F1
#
_entry.id   AF-U6LUS9-F1
#
_cell.length_a   1.000
_cell.length_b   1.000
_cell.length_c   1.000
_cell.angle_alpha   90.00
_cell.angle_beta   90.00
_cell.angle_gamma   90.00
#
_symmetry.space_group_name_H-M   'P 1'
#
loop_
_entity.id
_entity.type
_entity.pdbx_description
1 polymer ?
#
loop_
_entity_poly.entity_id
_entity_poly.type
_entity_poly.pdbx_seq_one_letter_code
_entity_poly.pdbx_strand_id
1 'polypeptide(L)'
;MIDALKQMADGIKSFQRRITSSEDGSNMQAFLDLMEQEFPKQELLEMQWGYELRKYLTGKALVHWLYMRRTGTPLADWPLVRQHLCARFCTMSRDMMIERMAWNVWRGDHIDYSSRFADIATQRETLPSDELLGHYLGETG
;
A
#
# COMPACT_ATOMS: atom_id res chain seq x y z
N MET A 1 -16.10 25.04 -30.70
CA MET A 1 -14.65 25.15 -30.39
C MET A 1 -14.34 25.14 -28.89
N ILE A 2 -15.18 25.76 -28.04
CA ILE A 2 -14.98 25.80 -26.58
C ILE A 2 -15.16 24.42 -25.93
N ASP A 3 -16.08 23.59 -26.41
CA ASP A 3 -16.35 22.26 -25.84
C ASP A 3 -15.21 21.24 -26.07
N ALA A 4 -14.49 21.36 -27.19
CA ALA A 4 -13.35 20.49 -27.49
C ALA A 4 -12.16 20.76 -26.56
N LEU A 5 -11.91 22.04 -26.22
CA LEU A 5 -10.87 22.43 -25.25
C LEU A 5 -11.22 21.99 -23.83
N LYS A 6 -12.52 21.99 -23.46
CA LYS A 6 -12.99 21.53 -22.16
C LYS A 6 -12.85 20.01 -22.01
N GLN A 7 -13.17 19.25 -23.06
CA GLN A 7 -12.96 17.79 -23.09
C GLN A 7 -11.47 17.41 -23.07
N MET A 8 -10.59 18.18 -23.72
CA MET A 8 -9.14 17.98 -23.60
C MET A 8 -8.63 18.30 -22.18
N ALA A 9 -9.12 19.37 -21.55
CA ALA A 9 -8.73 19.71 -20.18
C ALA A 9 -9.25 18.70 -19.14
N ASP A 10 -10.45 18.17 -19.33
CA ASP A 10 -11.01 17.10 -18.50
C ASP A 10 -10.32 15.75 -18.77
N GLY A 11 -9.90 15.49 -20.02
CA GLY A 11 -9.07 14.35 -20.40
C GLY A 11 -7.64 14.41 -19.84
N ILE A 12 -7.06 15.61 -19.74
CA ILE A 12 -5.75 15.84 -19.09
C ILE A 12 -5.88 15.74 -17.57
N LYS A 13 -6.98 16.22 -16.99
CA LYS A 13 -7.30 16.05 -15.56
C LYS A 13 -7.56 14.58 -15.19
N SER A 14 -8.17 13.80 -16.07
CA SER A 14 -8.39 12.37 -15.84
C SER A 14 -7.13 11.52 -16.02
N PHE A 15 -6.16 11.99 -16.84
CA PHE A 15 -4.83 11.40 -16.95
C PHE A 15 -3.94 11.70 -15.73
N GLN A 16 -4.17 12.81 -15.04
CA GLN A 16 -3.54 13.13 -13.76
C GLN A 16 -4.35 12.57 -12.58
N ARG A 17 -4.46 11.24 -12.48
CA ARG A 17 -4.80 10.63 -11.18
C ARG A 17 -3.60 10.87 -10.26
N ARG A 18 -3.55 12.04 -9.62
CA ARG A 18 -2.54 12.31 -8.58
C ARG A 18 -2.71 11.23 -7.53
N ILE A 19 -1.64 10.50 -7.28
CA ILE A 19 -1.51 9.68 -6.09
C ILE A 19 -1.64 10.65 -4.91
N THR A 20 -2.80 10.65 -4.25
CA THR A 20 -3.08 11.48 -3.08
C THR A 20 -2.77 10.74 -1.78
N SER A 21 -2.47 9.44 -1.85
CA SER A 21 -2.11 8.62 -0.72
C SER A 21 -0.66 8.90 -0.31
N SER A 22 -0.50 9.30 0.95
CA SER A 22 0.79 9.34 1.61
C SER A 22 0.89 8.18 2.59
N GLU A 23 2.00 7.46 2.58
CA GLU A 23 2.20 6.23 3.37
C GLU A 23 3.24 6.47 4.48
N ASP A 24 2.94 6.04 5.71
CA ASP A 24 3.81 6.19 6.88
C ASP A 24 4.54 4.91 7.29
N GLY A 25 4.24 3.79 6.63
CA GLY A 25 4.76 2.46 6.88
C GLY A 25 3.72 1.49 7.45
N SER A 26 2.46 1.90 7.60
CA SER A 26 1.37 1.07 8.13
C SER A 26 0.76 0.10 7.12
N ASN A 27 0.81 0.43 5.82
CA ASN A 27 0.35 -0.43 4.73
C ASN A 27 1.32 -0.46 3.53
N MET A 28 2.62 -0.59 3.84
CA MET A 28 3.70 -0.48 2.85
C MET A 28 3.56 -1.47 1.67
N GLN A 29 3.10 -2.69 1.90
CA GLN A 29 2.97 -3.70 0.84
C GLN A 29 1.98 -3.25 -0.25
N ALA A 30 0.73 -2.97 0.15
CA ALA A 30 -0.31 -2.53 -0.77
C ALA A 30 0.02 -1.19 -1.41
N PHE A 31 0.67 -0.29 -0.65
CA PHE A 31 1.15 0.98 -1.18
C PHE A 31 2.17 0.79 -2.30
N LEU A 32 3.18 -0.07 -2.12
CA LEU A 32 4.19 -0.34 -3.16
C LEU A 32 3.57 -1.00 -4.40
N ASP A 33 2.61 -1.91 -4.23
CA ASP A 33 1.85 -2.52 -5.33
C ASP A 33 1.03 -1.50 -6.13
N LEU A 34 0.48 -0.49 -5.44
CA LEU A 34 -0.18 0.64 -6.10
C LEU A 34 0.81 1.51 -6.87
N MET A 35 1.98 1.82 -6.29
CA MET A 35 2.99 2.64 -6.95
C MET A 35 3.52 1.99 -8.23
N GLU A 36 3.72 0.67 -8.23
CA GLU A 36 4.13 -0.10 -9.42
C GLU A 36 3.11 -0.01 -10.57
N GLN A 37 1.83 0.22 -10.25
CA GLN A 37 0.79 0.43 -11.25
C GLN A 37 0.69 1.89 -11.71
N GLU A 38 0.95 2.85 -10.83
CA GLU A 38 0.76 4.27 -11.10
C GLU A 38 1.99 4.94 -11.72
N PHE A 39 3.21 4.54 -11.36
CA PHE A 39 4.42 5.14 -11.93
C PHE A 39 4.56 4.95 -13.46
N PRO A 40 4.25 3.78 -14.05
CA PRO A 40 4.20 3.64 -15.50
C PRO A 40 3.19 4.58 -16.17
N LYS A 41 2.03 4.82 -15.53
CA LYS A 41 0.98 5.72 -16.06
C LYS A 41 1.42 7.19 -16.05
N GLN A 42 2.42 7.51 -15.23
CA GLN A 42 3.08 8.82 -15.19
C GLN A 42 4.32 8.89 -16.09
N GLU A 43 4.55 7.87 -16.93
CA GLU A 43 5.69 7.78 -17.85
C GLU A 43 7.06 7.80 -17.15
N LEU A 44 7.11 7.37 -15.88
CA LEU A 44 8.34 7.27 -15.11
C LEU A 44 9.08 5.99 -15.47
N LEU A 45 10.37 6.11 -15.77
CA LEU A 45 11.26 4.96 -15.91
C LEU A 45 11.45 4.27 -14.55
N GLU A 46 11.59 2.95 -14.55
CA GLU A 46 11.75 2.17 -13.32
C GLU A 46 12.90 2.67 -12.44
N MET A 47 14.01 3.10 -13.06
CA MET A 47 15.15 3.71 -12.36
C MET A 47 14.84 5.02 -11.61
N GLN A 48 13.69 5.64 -11.88
CA GLN A 48 13.23 6.86 -11.23
C GLN A 48 12.28 6.58 -10.07
N TRP A 49 11.68 5.38 -10.01
CA TRP A 49 10.60 5.06 -9.07
C TRP A 49 11.04 5.20 -7.61
N GLY A 50 12.21 4.66 -7.25
CA GLY A 50 12.72 4.76 -5.87
C GLY A 50 13.01 6.20 -5.43
N TYR A 51 13.34 7.10 -6.35
CA TYR A 51 13.50 8.53 -6.06
C TYR A 51 12.17 9.25 -5.95
N GLU A 52 11.24 8.94 -6.86
CA GLU A 52 9.93 9.56 -6.91
C GLU A 52 9.06 9.17 -5.71
N LEU A 53 9.24 7.94 -5.21
CA LEU A 53 8.54 7.40 -4.04
C LEU A 53 8.56 8.33 -2.84
N ARG A 54 9.66 9.08 -2.63
CA ARG A 54 9.82 10.06 -1.54
C ARG A 54 8.65 11.03 -1.42
N LYS A 55 8.04 11.46 -2.54
CA LYS A 55 6.93 12.43 -2.55
C LYS A 55 5.67 11.91 -1.83
N TYR A 56 5.57 10.60 -1.70
CA TYR A 56 4.42 9.88 -1.18
C TYR A 56 4.69 9.25 0.19
N LEU A 57 5.89 9.43 0.76
CA LEU A 57 6.24 8.88 2.07
C LEU A 57 6.14 9.95 3.16
N THR A 58 5.60 9.56 4.31
CA THR A 58 5.54 10.38 5.54
C THR A 58 6.04 9.58 6.74
N GLY A 59 6.07 10.20 7.93
CA GLY A 59 6.33 9.51 9.20
C GLY A 59 7.59 8.62 9.19
N LYS A 60 7.44 7.37 9.65
CA LYS A 60 8.54 6.42 9.78
C LYS A 60 9.07 5.96 8.43
N ALA A 61 8.18 5.77 7.43
CA ALA A 61 8.57 5.41 6.07
C ALA A 61 9.51 6.45 5.44
N LEU A 62 9.19 7.75 5.57
CA LEU A 62 10.06 8.81 5.07
C LEU A 62 11.43 8.81 5.75
N VAL A 63 11.47 8.63 7.08
CA VAL A 63 12.72 8.55 7.84
C VAL A 63 13.58 7.38 7.35
N HIS A 64 12.97 6.23 7.08
CA HIS A 64 13.71 5.06 6.60
C HIS A 64 14.18 5.22 5.16
N TRP A 65 13.38 5.81 4.27
CA TRP A 65 13.82 6.15 2.92
C TRP A 65 15.03 7.09 2.93
N LEU A 66 15.03 8.09 3.82
CA LEU A 66 16.18 8.98 4.01
C LEU A 66 17.42 8.22 4.52
N TYR A 67 17.24 7.22 5.38
CA TYR A 67 18.31 6.34 5.84
C TYR A 67 18.90 5.51 4.70
N MET A 68 18.07 4.89 3.84
CA MET A 68 18.53 4.15 2.65
C MET A 68 19.37 5.06 1.73
N ARG A 69 18.89 6.28 1.47
CA ARG A 69 19.64 7.26 0.68
C ARG A 69 21.01 7.60 1.29
N ARG A 70 21.07 7.78 2.61
CA ARG A 70 22.32 8.14 3.32
C ARG A 70 23.33 7.01 3.37
N THR A 71 22.85 5.77 3.42
CA THR A 71 23.69 4.57 3.50
C THR A 71 24.11 4.03 2.13
N GLY A 72 23.74 4.72 1.05
CA GLY A 72 24.16 4.38 -0.30
C GLY A 72 23.35 3.26 -0.94
N THR A 73 22.14 2.96 -0.44
CA THR A 73 21.23 2.05 -1.14
C THR A 73 20.96 2.58 -2.55
N PRO A 74 21.16 1.77 -3.61
CA PRO A 74 20.85 2.14 -4.98
C PRO A 74 19.36 2.42 -5.16
N LEU A 75 18.92 3.67 -5.03
CA LEU A 75 17.50 4.04 -5.18
C LEU A 75 16.99 3.92 -6.63
N ALA A 76 17.89 3.70 -7.59
CA ALA A 76 17.55 3.38 -8.97
C ALA A 76 17.24 1.88 -9.19
N ASP A 77 17.57 1.03 -8.23
CA ASP A 77 17.25 -0.40 -8.25
C ASP A 77 15.92 -0.58 -7.52
N TRP A 78 14.82 -0.56 -8.27
CA TRP A 78 13.47 -0.66 -7.71
C TRP A 78 13.25 -1.96 -6.91
N PRO A 79 13.59 -3.16 -7.43
CA PRO A 79 13.49 -4.40 -6.65
C PRO A 79 14.19 -4.31 -5.29
N LEU A 80 15.39 -3.73 -5.24
CA LEU A 80 16.13 -3.56 -4.00
C LEU A 80 15.45 -2.56 -3.05
N VAL A 81 14.95 -1.44 -3.57
CA VAL A 81 14.19 -0.45 -2.79
C VAL A 81 12.95 -1.08 -2.16
N ARG A 82 12.18 -1.82 -2.96
CA ARG A 82 10.99 -2.55 -2.51
C ARG A 82 11.35 -3.55 -1.43
N GLN A 83 12.38 -4.37 -1.64
CA GLN A 83 12.84 -5.34 -0.65
C GLN A 83 13.18 -4.68 0.69
N HIS A 84 13.92 -3.56 0.67
CA HIS A 84 14.30 -2.84 1.88
C HIS A 84 13.10 -2.28 2.64
N LEU A 85 12.16 -1.66 1.93
CA LEU A 85 10.95 -1.11 2.54
C LEU A 85 10.05 -2.21 3.08
N CYS A 86 9.87 -3.31 2.34
CA CYS A 86 9.12 -4.46 2.80
C CYS A 86 9.77 -5.12 4.02
N ALA A 87 11.08 -5.30 4.02
CA ALA A 87 11.80 -5.85 5.17
C ALA A 87 11.65 -5.00 6.43
N ARG A 88 11.44 -3.69 6.29
CA ARG A 88 11.29 -2.77 7.43
C ARG A 88 9.86 -2.61 7.92
N PHE A 89 8.89 -2.57 7.00
CA PHE A 89 7.51 -2.12 7.26
C PHE A 89 6.45 -3.18 6.97
N CYS A 90 6.73 -4.17 6.12
CA CYS A 90 5.83 -5.29 5.91
C CYS A 90 5.98 -6.38 6.98
N THR A 91 6.69 -6.10 8.07
CA THR A 91 6.76 -6.96 9.26
C THR A 91 5.49 -6.81 10.10
N MET A 92 4.35 -7.20 9.57
CA MET A 92 3.20 -7.51 10.42
C MET A 92 3.44 -8.89 11.01
N SER A 93 3.67 -8.96 12.33
CA SER A 93 3.77 -10.25 13.02
C SER A 93 2.42 -10.96 12.95
N ARG A 94 2.44 -12.30 13.00
CA ARG A 94 1.23 -13.11 13.14
C ARG A 94 0.37 -12.60 14.30
N ASP A 95 1.00 -12.27 15.42
CA ASP A 95 0.30 -11.75 16.61
C ASP A 95 -0.42 -10.43 16.33
N MET A 96 0.17 -9.53 15.54
CA MET A 96 -0.46 -8.25 15.19
C MET A 96 -1.56 -8.42 14.13
N MET A 97 -1.47 -9.44 13.28
CA MET A 97 -2.55 -9.82 12.36
C MET A 97 -3.75 -10.38 13.14
N ILE A 98 -3.49 -11.29 14.09
CA ILE A 98 -4.49 -11.83 15.01
C ILE A 98 -5.13 -10.71 15.82
N GLU A 99 -4.33 -9.79 16.35
CA GLU A 99 -4.81 -8.63 17.08
C GLU A 99 -5.75 -7.78 16.21
N ARG A 100 -5.36 -7.46 14.97
CA ARG A 100 -6.22 -6.70 14.03
C ARG A 100 -7.50 -7.44 13.66
N MET A 101 -7.45 -8.76 13.51
CA MET A 101 -8.65 -9.60 13.31
C MET A 101 -9.58 -9.52 14.52
N ALA A 102 -9.04 -9.59 15.74
CA ALA A 102 -9.82 -9.41 16.97
C ALA A 102 -10.42 -8.00 17.11
N TRP A 103 -9.72 -6.96 16.64
CA TRP A 103 -10.27 -5.60 16.60
C TRP A 103 -11.33 -5.41 15.50
N ASN A 104 -11.45 -6.32 14.54
CA ASN A 104 -12.49 -6.30 13.52
C ASN A 104 -13.81 -6.83 14.07
N VAL A 105 -14.42 -6.10 15.00
CA VAL A 105 -15.68 -6.52 15.64
C VAL A 105 -16.85 -6.45 14.65
N TRP A 106 -17.77 -7.42 14.76
CA TRP A 106 -19.05 -7.43 14.04
C TRP A 106 -19.89 -6.18 14.34
N ARG A 107 -20.42 -5.54 13.30
CA ARG A 107 -21.24 -4.30 13.43
C ARG A 107 -22.62 -4.40 12.78
N GLY A 108 -23.06 -5.60 12.42
CA GLY A 108 -24.36 -5.83 11.77
C GLY A 108 -24.33 -5.81 10.24
N ASP A 109 -23.21 -5.41 9.61
CA ASP A 109 -23.02 -5.43 8.16
C ASP A 109 -22.00 -6.51 7.76
N HIS A 110 -22.48 -7.52 7.05
CA HIS A 110 -21.66 -8.64 6.62
C HIS A 110 -20.68 -8.26 5.50
N ILE A 111 -21.08 -7.38 4.59
CA ILE A 111 -20.21 -6.99 3.48
C ILE A 111 -19.03 -6.19 4.01
N ASP A 112 -19.30 -5.25 4.91
CA ASP A 112 -18.26 -4.42 5.53
C ASP A 112 -17.34 -5.25 6.44
N TYR A 113 -17.89 -6.16 7.25
CA TYR A 113 -17.10 -7.05 8.10
C TYR A 113 -16.18 -7.97 7.28
N SER A 114 -16.72 -8.62 6.24
CA SER A 114 -15.94 -9.51 5.36
C SER A 114 -14.89 -8.74 4.58
N SER A 115 -15.18 -7.52 4.11
CA SER A 115 -14.20 -6.69 3.40
C SER A 115 -13.05 -6.29 4.29
N ARG A 116 -13.33 -5.79 5.50
CA ARG A 116 -12.29 -5.43 6.49
C ARG A 116 -11.45 -6.64 6.89
N PHE A 117 -12.08 -7.81 7.05
CA PHE A 117 -11.37 -9.05 7.36
C PHE A 117 -10.45 -9.49 6.21
N ALA A 118 -10.95 -9.45 4.96
CA ALA A 118 -10.17 -9.79 3.78
C ALA A 118 -8.98 -8.83 3.57
N ASP A 119 -9.17 -7.54 3.84
CA ASP A 119 -8.11 -6.54 3.80
C ASP A 119 -6.99 -6.86 4.81
N ILE A 120 -7.32 -7.36 6.01
CA ILE A 120 -6.33 -7.78 7.01
C ILE A 120 -5.65 -9.09 6.58
N ALA A 121 -6.42 -10.06 6.08
CA ALA A 121 -5.95 -11.39 5.70
C ALA A 121 -5.03 -11.39 4.47
N THR A 122 -5.14 -10.39 3.60
CA THR A 122 -4.35 -10.27 2.35
C THR A 122 -3.04 -9.49 2.51
N GLN A 123 -2.77 -8.91 3.69
CA GLN A 123 -1.58 -8.09 3.95
C GLN A 123 -0.27 -8.89 4.13
N ARG A 124 -0.28 -10.24 4.14
CA ARG A 124 0.93 -11.12 4.16
C ARG A 124 0.63 -12.53 3.62
N GLU A 125 1.71 -13.32 3.46
CA GLU A 125 1.76 -14.79 3.37
C GLU A 125 0.60 -15.43 4.13
N THR A 126 -0.34 -16.00 3.37
CA THR A 126 -1.67 -16.40 3.81
C THR A 126 -1.57 -17.32 5.02
N LEU A 127 -2.16 -16.92 6.15
CA LEU A 127 -2.47 -17.87 7.22
C LEU A 127 -3.23 -19.05 6.61
N PRO A 128 -2.98 -20.29 7.05
CA PRO A 128 -3.69 -21.43 6.50
C PRO A 128 -5.20 -21.25 6.71
N SER A 129 -5.98 -21.75 5.75
CA SER A 129 -7.40 -21.39 5.62
C SER A 129 -8.24 -21.77 6.85
N ASP A 130 -7.83 -22.79 7.59
CA ASP A 130 -8.42 -23.24 8.85
C ASP A 130 -8.24 -22.22 9.98
N GLU A 131 -7.05 -21.60 10.07
CA GLU A 131 -6.76 -20.55 11.05
C GLU A 131 -7.58 -19.28 10.77
N LEU A 132 -7.67 -18.88 9.49
CA LEU A 132 -8.49 -17.74 9.07
C LEU A 132 -9.98 -17.94 9.39
N LEU A 133 -10.52 -19.14 9.16
CA LEU A 133 -11.92 -19.45 9.48
C LEU A 133 -12.19 -19.38 10.98
N GLY A 134 -11.22 -19.78 11.82
CA GLY A 134 -11.31 -19.64 13.27
C GLY A 134 -11.47 -18.18 13.71
N HIS A 135 -10.65 -17.28 13.16
CA HIS A 135 -10.74 -15.85 13.46
C HIS A 135 -11.99 -15.18 12.87
N TYR A 136 -12.44 -15.61 11.70
CA TYR A 136 -13.63 -15.05 11.05
C TYR A 136 -14.93 -15.38 11.83
N LEU A 137 -15.03 -16.61 12.35
CA LEU A 137 -16.22 -17.13 13.02
C LEU A 137 -16.22 -16.88 14.53
N GLY A 138 -15.05 -16.81 15.18
CA GLY A 138 -14.92 -16.68 16.64
C GLY A 138 -15.43 -15.35 17.23
N GLU A 139 -15.50 -14.29 16.44
CA GLU A 139 -15.95 -12.93 16.86
C GLU A 139 -17.45 -12.70 16.58
N THR A 140 -18.18 -13.72 16.12
CA THR A 140 -19.63 -13.65 15.82
C THR A 140 -20.54 -14.18 16.94
N GLY A 141 -19.98 -14.49 18.12
CA GLY A 141 -20.68 -14.99 19.30
C GLY A 141 -21.10 -13.90 20.28
#